data_AF-A0A4R1PUK8-F1
#
_entry.id   AF-A0A4R1PUK8-F1
#
_cell.length_a   1.000
_cell.length_b   1.000
_cell.length_c   1.000
_cell.angle_alpha   90.00
_cell.angle_beta   90.00
_cell.angle_gamma   90.00
#
_symmetry.space_group_name_H-M   'P 1'
#
loop_
_entity.id
_entity.type
_entity.pdbx_description
1 polymer ?
#
loop_
_entity_poly.entity_id
_entity_poly.type
_entity_poly.pdbx_seq_one_letter_code
_entity_poly.pdbx_strand_id
1 'polypeptide(L)'
;MNNLVQVIQQISQNANKTGKPTGIVYGEVMTVDPLSIQVEQKLTLPAEFFKLTNAVRDHYVDMTVSHVTENRSGGSSAASFASHNHDYQGRKKIMVHNGLQVGEQVILIQVQGGQDFIVLDRVFDHIVSGEWL
;
A
#
# COMPACT_ATOMS: atom_id res chain seq x y z
N MET A 1 0.16 38.90 30.40
CA MET A 1 -0.51 37.91 31.28
C MET A 1 -1.64 37.30 30.47
N ASN A 2 -1.67 35.98 30.36
CA ASN A 2 -2.77 35.31 29.67
C ASN A 2 -4.06 35.46 30.49
N ASN A 3 -5.17 35.82 29.86
CA ASN A 3 -6.47 35.84 30.52
C ASN A 3 -6.91 34.37 30.81
N LEU A 4 -7.73 34.16 31.83
CA LEU A 4 -8.32 32.86 32.19
C LEU A 4 -8.83 32.07 30.98
N VAL A 5 -9.45 32.75 30.00
CA VAL A 5 -9.92 32.10 28.75
C VAL A 5 -8.76 31.48 27.96
N GLN A 6 -7.64 32.20 27.82
CA GLN A 6 -6.45 31.71 27.12
C GLN A 6 -5.78 30.55 27.88
N VAL A 7 -5.81 30.58 29.22
CA VAL A 7 -5.30 29.47 30.06
C VAL A 7 -6.16 28.23 29.88
N ILE A 8 -7.49 28.36 29.89
CA ILE A 8 -8.42 27.25 29.65
C ILE A 8 -8.21 26.65 28.25
N GLN A 9 -8.09 27.49 27.22
CA GLN A 9 -7.80 27.03 25.86
C GLN A 9 -6.47 26.26 25.80
N GLN A 10 -5.43 26.75 26.47
CA GLN A 10 -4.13 26.09 26.51
C GLN A 10 -4.20 24.73 27.22
N ILE A 11 -4.91 24.64 28.35
CA ILE A 11 -5.11 23.37 29.08
C ILE A 11 -5.83 22.37 28.19
N SER A 12 -6.90 22.78 27.51
CA SER A 12 -7.65 21.91 26.60
C SER A 12 -6.79 21.40 25.43
N GLN A 13 -5.98 22.28 24.82
CA GLN A 13 -5.05 21.88 23.76
C GLN A 13 -3.98 20.92 24.28
N ASN A 14 -3.44 21.17 25.47
CA ASN A 14 -2.41 20.32 26.09
C ASN A 14 -2.97 18.94 26.47
N ALA A 15 -4.20 18.88 27.00
CA ALA A 15 -4.87 17.63 27.31
C ALA A 15 -5.04 16.77 26.06
N ASN A 16 -5.49 17.37 24.95
CA ASN A 16 -5.60 16.69 23.65
C ASN A 16 -4.23 16.22 23.14
N LYS A 17 -3.19 17.06 23.17
CA LYS A 17 -1.83 16.66 22.75
C LYS A 17 -1.28 15.52 23.60
N THR A 18 -1.51 15.56 24.92
CA THR A 18 -1.06 14.52 25.86
C THR A 18 -1.75 13.20 25.60
N GLY A 19 -3.01 13.22 25.19
CA GLY A 19 -3.75 12.02 24.77
C GLY A 19 -3.20 11.34 23.51
N LYS A 20 -2.24 11.96 22.80
CA LYS A 20 -1.59 11.49 21.57
C LYS A 20 -2.60 10.83 20.61
N PRO A 21 -3.67 11.54 20.23
CA PRO A 21 -4.74 10.96 19.42
C PRO A 21 -4.20 10.44 18.10
N THR A 22 -4.90 9.46 17.53
CA THR A 22 -4.62 8.96 16.18
C THR A 22 -4.53 10.11 15.17
N GLY A 23 -3.51 10.07 14.32
CA GLY A 23 -3.27 11.08 13.29
C GLY A 23 -2.89 10.44 11.96
N ILE A 24 -2.96 11.24 10.90
CA ILE A 24 -2.42 10.86 9.59
C ILE A 24 -1.10 11.61 9.40
N VAL A 25 -0.06 10.86 9.05
CA VAL A 25 1.25 11.40 8.67
C VAL A 25 1.71 10.76 7.37
N TYR A 26 2.77 11.30 6.78
CA TYR A 26 3.36 10.80 5.54
C TYR A 26 4.78 10.32 5.79
N GLY A 27 5.23 9.36 4.98
CA GLY A 27 6.59 8.87 5.02
C GLY A 27 7.12 8.45 3.66
N GLU A 28 8.43 8.25 3.60
CA GLU A 28 9.15 7.80 2.41
C GLU A 28 9.79 6.44 2.67
N VAL A 29 9.57 5.49 1.76
CA VAL A 29 10.16 4.15 1.85
C VAL A 29 11.64 4.23 1.51
N MET A 30 12.50 3.94 2.48
CA MET A 30 13.95 4.01 2.32
C MET A 30 14.54 2.67 1.88
N THR A 31 14.05 1.57 2.46
CA THR A 31 14.45 0.19 2.14
C THR A 31 13.24 -0.73 2.23
N VAL A 32 13.25 -1.87 1.52
CA VAL A 32 12.11 -2.81 1.46
C VAL A 32 12.42 -4.20 2.05
N ASP A 33 13.70 -4.58 2.13
CA ASP A 33 14.16 -5.82 2.76
C ASP A 33 15.52 -5.59 3.45
N PRO A 34 15.55 -5.30 4.77
CA PRO A 34 14.39 -5.09 5.65
C PRO A 34 13.67 -3.77 5.35
N LEU A 35 12.36 -3.71 5.61
CA LEU A 35 11.57 -2.47 5.44
C LEU A 35 12.04 -1.38 6.41
N SER A 36 12.26 -0.18 5.89
CA SER A 36 12.38 1.04 6.69
C SER A 36 11.70 2.22 6.01
N ILE A 37 11.01 3.05 6.80
CA ILE A 37 10.28 4.21 6.32
C ILE A 37 10.71 5.42 7.14
N GLN A 38 11.06 6.50 6.45
CA GLN A 38 11.30 7.78 7.08
C GLN A 38 9.96 8.47 7.33
N VAL A 39 9.63 8.72 8.59
CA VAL A 39 8.42 9.39 9.04
C VAL A 39 8.80 10.75 9.59
N GLU A 40 8.25 11.81 8.99
CA GLU A 40 8.70 13.18 9.23
C GLU A 40 10.21 13.35 8.88
N GLN A 41 10.69 14.56 8.62
CA GLN A 41 12.00 14.82 7.98
C GLN A 41 13.26 14.34 8.76
N LYS A 42 13.13 13.53 9.83
CA LYS A 42 14.24 13.15 10.72
C LYS A 42 14.19 11.74 11.31
N LEU A 43 13.08 10.99 11.23
CA LEU A 43 12.96 9.71 11.95
C LEU A 43 12.77 8.55 10.98
N THR A 44 13.80 7.71 10.81
CA THR A 44 13.69 6.46 10.06
C THR A 44 13.40 5.31 11.02
N LEU A 45 12.26 4.66 10.83
CA LEU A 45 11.81 3.56 11.67
C LEU A 45 11.97 2.22 10.94
N PRO A 46 12.31 1.13 11.65
CA PRO A 46 12.35 -0.22 11.09
C PRO A 46 10.95 -0.84 10.97
N ALA A 47 10.87 -1.95 10.23
CA ALA A 47 9.65 -2.70 9.91
C ALA A 47 8.73 -3.00 11.11
N GLU A 48 9.27 -3.21 12.31
CA GLU A 48 8.53 -3.58 13.52
C GLU A 48 7.48 -2.54 13.97
N PHE A 49 7.72 -1.26 13.65
CA PHE A 49 6.80 -0.15 13.92
C PHE A 49 5.64 -0.06 12.92
N PHE A 50 5.67 -0.85 11.83
CA PHE A 50 4.70 -0.76 10.74
C PHE A 50 3.79 -1.98 10.66
N LYS A 51 2.48 -1.74 10.54
CA LYS A 51 1.49 -2.72 10.14
C LYS A 51 1.06 -2.45 8.70
N LEU A 52 1.36 -3.37 7.80
CA LEU A 52 1.07 -3.23 6.37
C LEU A 52 -0.35 -3.70 6.04
N THR A 53 -1.12 -2.90 5.32
CA THR A 53 -2.38 -3.33 4.70
C THR A 53 -2.11 -4.09 3.40
N ASN A 54 -3.15 -4.71 2.81
CA ASN A 54 -3.06 -5.34 1.49
C ASN A 54 -2.80 -4.33 0.34
N ALA A 55 -3.00 -3.03 0.57
CA ALA A 55 -2.70 -2.00 -0.43
C ALA A 55 -1.20 -1.87 -0.69
N VAL A 56 -0.37 -2.21 0.31
CA VAL A 56 1.09 -1.95 0.31
C VAL A 56 1.92 -3.22 0.55
N ARG A 57 1.33 -4.40 0.34
CA ARG A 57 2.06 -5.68 0.39
C ARG A 57 1.58 -6.62 -0.71
N ASP A 58 2.49 -7.46 -1.17
CA ASP A 58 2.16 -8.61 -2.00
C ASP A 58 1.20 -9.54 -1.25
N HIS A 59 0.12 -9.93 -1.92
CA HIS A 59 -0.87 -10.81 -1.33
C HIS A 59 -1.62 -11.60 -2.40
N TYR A 60 -2.15 -12.74 -2.01
CA TYR A 60 -3.01 -13.54 -2.86
C TYR A 60 -4.48 -13.18 -2.66
N VAL A 61 -5.22 -13.13 -3.77
CA VAL A 61 -6.68 -13.05 -3.79
C VAL A 61 -7.24 -14.21 -4.60
N ASP A 62 -8.42 -14.70 -4.20
CA ASP A 62 -9.19 -15.62 -5.04
C ASP A 62 -10.15 -14.81 -5.91
N MET A 63 -10.03 -14.96 -7.23
CA MET A 63 -10.86 -14.25 -8.21
C MET A 63 -11.65 -15.24 -9.06
N THR A 64 -12.95 -15.02 -9.21
CA THR A 64 -13.78 -15.73 -10.18
C THR A 64 -13.66 -15.02 -11.53
N VAL A 65 -13.25 -15.76 -12.56
CA VAL A 65 -13.09 -15.27 -13.93
C VAL A 65 -14.07 -15.98 -14.86
N SER A 66 -14.47 -15.29 -15.92
CA SER A 66 -15.32 -15.84 -16.98
C SER A 66 -15.08 -15.09 -18.29
N HIS A 67 -13.92 -15.34 -18.91
CA HIS A 67 -13.55 -14.74 -20.19
C HIS A 67 -12.82 -15.74 -21.09
N VAL A 68 -12.47 -15.31 -22.30
CA VAL A 68 -11.64 -16.06 -23.24
C VAL A 68 -10.36 -15.28 -23.53
N THR A 69 -9.28 -15.97 -23.88
CA THR A 69 -8.05 -15.33 -24.36
C THR A 69 -8.30 -14.62 -25.70
N GLU A 70 -7.39 -13.74 -26.10
CA GLU A 70 -7.37 -13.24 -27.47
C GLU A 70 -7.19 -14.37 -28.47
N ASN A 71 -7.80 -14.21 -29.64
CA ASN A 71 -7.64 -15.11 -30.76
C ASN A 71 -6.20 -15.03 -31.29
N ARG A 72 -5.48 -16.15 -31.26
CA ARG A 72 -4.13 -16.23 -31.84
C ARG A 72 -3.98 -17.44 -32.75
N SER A 73 -3.21 -17.25 -33.81
CA SER A 73 -2.77 -18.30 -34.73
C SER A 73 -1.31 -18.64 -34.45
N GLY A 74 -0.95 -19.92 -34.32
CA GLY A 74 0.43 -20.36 -34.13
C GLY A 74 0.57 -21.86 -33.87
N GLY A 75 1.43 -22.52 -34.65
CA GLY A 75 1.75 -23.95 -34.53
C GLY A 75 2.47 -24.45 -35.79
N SER A 76 3.57 -25.19 -35.66
CA SER A 76 4.28 -25.74 -36.82
C SER A 76 3.58 -27.02 -37.30
N SER A 77 2.76 -26.90 -38.35
CA SER A 77 2.29 -27.96 -39.29
C SER A 77 0.76 -28.06 -39.36
N ALA A 78 0.22 -27.96 -40.59
CA ALA A 78 -1.10 -28.35 -41.11
C ALA A 78 -2.36 -28.25 -40.19
N ALA A 79 -3.41 -27.54 -40.64
CA ALA A 79 -4.69 -27.28 -39.96
C ALA A 79 -4.61 -26.55 -38.59
N SER A 80 -3.46 -26.61 -37.90
CA SER A 80 -3.15 -25.98 -36.61
C SER A 80 -2.85 -24.47 -36.68
N PHE A 81 -3.22 -23.78 -37.78
CA PHE A 81 -3.06 -22.32 -37.94
C PHE A 81 -4.38 -21.55 -37.79
N ALA A 82 -5.50 -22.24 -37.59
CA ALA A 82 -6.78 -21.60 -37.33
C ALA A 82 -6.69 -20.76 -36.04
N SER A 83 -7.06 -19.49 -36.16
CA SER A 83 -7.12 -18.59 -35.03
C SER A 83 -8.15 -19.12 -34.03
N HIS A 84 -7.74 -19.32 -32.79
CA HIS A 84 -8.61 -19.78 -31.72
C HIS A 84 -8.27 -19.08 -30.41
N ASN A 85 -9.17 -19.24 -29.45
CA ASN A 85 -9.03 -18.77 -28.08
C ASN A 85 -9.25 -19.92 -27.10
N HIS A 86 -9.01 -19.64 -25.83
CA HIS A 86 -9.25 -20.56 -24.73
C HIS A 86 -10.14 -19.93 -23.68
N ASP A 87 -11.06 -20.73 -23.14
CA ASP A 87 -11.82 -20.38 -21.95
C ASP A 87 -10.90 -20.22 -20.74
N TYR A 88 -11.04 -19.10 -20.05
CA TYR A 88 -10.42 -18.85 -18.76
C TYR A 88 -11.53 -18.56 -17.73
N GLN A 89 -12.00 -19.64 -17.12
CA GLN A 89 -13.16 -19.65 -16.23
C GLN A 89 -12.84 -20.25 -14.85
N GLY A 90 -13.67 -19.90 -13.86
CA GLY A 90 -13.67 -20.47 -12.51
C GLY A 90 -12.92 -19.62 -11.48
N ARG A 91 -12.76 -20.17 -10.27
CA ARG A 91 -12.05 -19.50 -9.16
C ARG A 91 -10.55 -19.73 -9.29
N LYS A 92 -9.76 -18.66 -9.38
CA LYS A 92 -8.29 -18.69 -9.55
C LYS A 92 -7.62 -17.93 -8.42
N LYS A 93 -6.49 -18.46 -7.94
CA LYS A 93 -5.62 -17.76 -7.01
C LYS A 93 -4.70 -16.82 -7.80
N ILE A 94 -4.83 -15.52 -7.57
CA ILE A 94 -4.06 -14.47 -8.25
C ILE A 94 -3.13 -13.80 -7.25
N MET A 95 -1.85 -13.64 -7.61
CA MET A 95 -0.94 -12.78 -6.86
C MET A 95 -1.18 -11.34 -7.27
N VAL A 96 -1.46 -10.49 -6.29
CA VAL A 96 -1.47 -9.04 -6.46
C VAL A 96 -0.11 -8.53 -5.98
N HIS A 97 0.70 -8.04 -6.91
CA HIS A 97 1.96 -7.38 -6.60
C HIS A 97 1.66 -5.95 -6.15
N ASN A 98 1.75 -5.74 -4.85
CA ASN A 98 1.44 -4.48 -4.16
C ASN A 98 2.51 -4.15 -3.11
N GLY A 99 3.64 -4.86 -3.07
CA GLY A 99 4.77 -4.56 -2.20
C GLY A 99 5.29 -3.14 -2.40
N LEU A 100 5.71 -2.51 -1.30
CA LEU A 100 6.35 -1.21 -1.34
C LEU A 100 7.66 -1.26 -2.13
N GLN A 101 8.00 -0.15 -2.77
CA GLN A 101 9.26 0.07 -3.47
C GLN A 101 10.01 1.27 -2.88
N VAL A 102 11.34 1.26 -3.02
CA VAL A 102 12.18 2.36 -2.52
C VAL A 102 11.81 3.67 -3.22
N GLY A 103 11.68 4.74 -2.44
CA GLY A 103 11.28 6.07 -2.90
C GLY A 103 9.76 6.31 -2.95
N GLU A 104 8.93 5.29 -2.70
CA GLU A 104 7.49 5.49 -2.63
C GLU A 104 7.11 6.34 -1.41
N GLN A 105 6.20 7.29 -1.61
CA GLN A 105 5.59 8.08 -0.54
C GLN A 105 4.33 7.36 -0.06
N VAL A 106 4.18 7.21 1.26
CA VAL A 106 3.09 6.45 1.88
C VAL A 106 2.29 7.29 2.87
N ILE A 107 1.02 6.93 3.02
CA ILE A 107 0.10 7.44 4.02
C ILE A 107 0.15 6.53 5.24
N LEU A 108 0.41 7.12 6.40
CA LEU A 108 0.53 6.42 7.67
C LEU A 108 -0.57 6.87 8.63
N ILE A 109 -1.24 5.92 9.27
CA ILE A 109 -2.13 6.18 10.40
C ILE A 109 -1.32 5.90 11.67
N GLN A 110 -1.04 6.93 12.46
CA GLN A 110 -0.38 6.79 13.75
C GLN A 110 -1.32 6.18 14.76
N VAL A 111 -0.94 5.05 15.36
CA VAL A 111 -1.71 4.42 16.43
C VAL A 111 -1.62 5.25 17.70
N GLN A 112 -2.77 5.51 18.33
CA GLN A 112 -2.87 6.33 19.53
C GLN A 112 -1.89 5.87 20.62
N GLY A 113 -1.19 6.82 21.24
CA GLY A 113 -0.34 6.58 22.41
C GLY A 113 1.09 6.07 22.10
N GLY A 114 1.41 5.69 20.86
CA GLY A 114 2.67 5.05 20.49
C GLY A 114 3.38 5.63 19.26
N GLN A 115 4.42 4.90 18.82
CA GLN A 115 5.14 5.14 17.56
C GLN A 115 4.85 4.03 16.53
N ASP A 116 3.74 3.32 16.71
CA ASP A 116 3.29 2.32 15.74
C ASP A 116 2.44 3.00 14.67
N PHE A 117 2.57 2.53 13.43
CA PHE A 117 1.89 3.07 12.27
C PHE A 117 1.23 1.96 11.47
N ILE A 118 0.02 2.24 10.97
CA ILE A 118 -0.60 1.44 9.92
C ILE A 118 -0.25 2.11 8.59
N VAL A 119 0.42 1.39 7.70
CA VAL A 119 0.70 1.87 6.34
C VAL A 119 -0.57 1.66 5.52
N LEU A 120 -1.31 2.74 5.31
CA LEU A 120 -2.64 2.70 4.71
C LEU A 120 -2.57 2.43 3.21
N ASP A 121 -1.84 3.30 2.50
CA ASP A 121 -1.70 3.29 1.04
C ASP A 121 -0.49 4.13 0.58
N ARG A 122 -0.21 4.18 -0.72
CA ARG A 122 0.71 5.11 -1.37
C ARG A 122 0.04 6.47 -1.63
N VAL A 123 0.85 7.52 -1.73
CA VAL A 123 0.39 8.86 -2.13
C VAL A 123 0.26 8.98 -3.65
N PHE A 124 1.09 8.24 -4.39
CA PHE A 124 1.15 8.24 -5.85
C PHE A 124 0.87 6.84 -6.40
N ASP A 125 0.69 6.77 -7.72
CA ASP A 125 0.48 5.51 -8.43
C ASP A 125 1.63 4.52 -8.17
N HIS A 126 1.27 3.24 -8.18
CA HIS A 126 2.22 2.16 -7.98
C HIS A 126 3.25 2.14 -9.12
N ILE A 127 4.53 2.03 -8.76
CA ILE A 127 5.59 1.74 -9.73
C ILE A 127 5.38 0.31 -10.24
N VAL A 128 4.94 0.15 -11.48
CA VAL A 128 4.69 -1.18 -12.08
C VAL A 128 5.71 -1.47 -13.18
N SER A 129 6.17 -2.72 -13.27
CA SER A 129 7.15 -3.19 -14.27
C SER A 129 6.55 -4.16 -15.29
N GLY A 130 5.24 -4.39 -15.24
CA GLY A 130 4.55 -5.29 -16.16
C GLY A 130 4.62 -4.79 -17.60
N GLU A 131 4.61 -5.71 -18.54
CA GLU A 131 4.48 -5.39 -19.96
C GLU A 131 3.02 -5.00 -20.25
N TRP A 132 2.83 -3.90 -20.97
CA TRP A 132 1.56 -3.55 -21.58
C TRP A 132 1.64 -3.85 -23.08
N LEU A 133 0.72 -4.67 -23.59
CA LEU A 133 0.59 -4.97 -25.02
C LEU A 133 -0.37 -3.99 -25.70
#